data_AF-A0A3D0HHR7-F1
#
_entry.id   AF-A0A3D0HHR7-F1
#
_cell.length_a   1.000
_cell.length_b   1.000
_cell.length_c   1.000
_cell.angle_alpha   90.00
_cell.angle_beta   90.00
_cell.angle_gamma   90.00
#
_symmetry.space_group_name_H-M   'P 1'
#
loop_
_entity.id
_entity.type
_entity.pdbx_description
1 polymer ?
#
loop_
_entity_poly.entity_id
_entity_poly.type
_entity_poly.pdbx_seq_one_letter_code
_entity_poly.pdbx_strand_id
1 'polypeptide(L)' 'WPAKLQDDGPFWTHQLNEVRLREIMDYLCKVDDSEWDKIRTQTIKDVIVFDPDNSKFKDSVDQIRQSWRLHQSNN' A
#
# COMPACT_ATOMS: atom_id res chain seq x y z
N TRP A 1 -5.53 4.95 4.31
CA TRP A 1 -4.79 3.68 4.32
C TRP A 1 -5.72 2.57 3.84
N PRO A 2 -5.30 1.74 2.88
CA PRO A 2 -4.24 2.07 1.91
C PRO A 2 -4.69 3.22 1.00
N ALA A 3 -3.82 3.78 0.17
CA ALA A 3 -4.31 4.65 -0.90
C ALA A 3 -5.11 3.85 -1.92
N LYS A 4 -6.02 4.54 -2.60
CA LYS A 4 -6.76 4.01 -3.74
C LYS A 4 -5.85 4.00 -4.96
N LEU A 5 -5.00 2.97 -5.04
CA LEU A 5 -4.27 2.68 -6.26
C LEU A 5 -5.24 2.11 -7.31
N GLN A 6 -4.96 2.34 -8.59
CA GLN A 6 -5.68 1.65 -9.65
C GLN A 6 -5.31 0.16 -9.65
N ASP A 7 -6.21 -0.68 -10.16
CA ASP A 7 -6.00 -2.14 -10.21
C ASP A 7 -4.76 -2.53 -11.02
N ASP A 8 -4.38 -1.71 -12.00
CA ASP A 8 -3.24 -1.92 -12.88
C ASP A 8 -2.36 -0.68 -12.96
N GLY A 9 -1.06 -0.90 -13.13
CA GLY A 9 -0.12 0.17 -13.42
C GLY A 9 1.17 -0.35 -14.04
N PRO A 10 2.18 0.52 -14.22
CA PRO A 10 3.40 0.17 -14.96
C PRO A 10 4.12 -1.07 -14.42
N PHE A 11 4.06 -1.30 -13.09
CA PHE A 11 4.77 -2.39 -12.43
C PHE A 11 3.92 -3.20 -11.44
N TRP A 12 2.58 -3.08 -11.49
CA TRP A 12 1.66 -3.87 -10.68
C TRP A 12 0.38 -4.22 -11.45
N THR A 13 -0.32 -5.25 -10.97
CA THR A 13 -1.59 -5.69 -11.51
C THR A 13 -2.39 -6.44 -10.44
N HIS A 14 -3.73 -6.30 -10.47
CA HIS A 14 -4.65 -7.16 -9.72
C HIS A 14 -5.07 -8.40 -10.53
N GLN A 15 -4.58 -8.54 -11.75
CA GLN A 15 -4.94 -9.63 -12.65
C GLN A 15 -3.99 -10.81 -12.48
N LEU A 16 -4.53 -12.00 -12.22
CA LEU A 16 -3.76 -13.24 -12.30
C LEU A 16 -3.61 -13.65 -13.77
N ASN A 17 -2.73 -12.96 -14.49
CA ASN A 17 -2.51 -13.15 -15.92
C ASN A 17 -1.00 -13.21 -16.22
N GLU A 18 -0.56 -14.34 -16.80
CA GLU A 18 0.86 -14.59 -17.07
C GLU A 18 1.45 -13.65 -18.13
N VAL A 19 0.67 -13.28 -19.15
CA VAL A 19 1.11 -12.31 -20.17
C VAL A 19 1.34 -10.95 -19.51
N ARG A 20 0.40 -10.52 -18.67
CA ARG A 20 0.52 -9.25 -17.95
C ARG A 20 1.74 -9.22 -17.03
N LEU A 21 2.01 -10.33 -16.33
CA LEU A 21 3.20 -10.46 -15.50
C LEU A 21 4.48 -10.36 -16.34
N ARG A 22 4.53 -10.98 -17.52
CA ARG A 22 5.68 -10.86 -18.43
C ARG A 22 5.89 -9.43 -18.92
N GLU A 23 4.84 -8.71 -19.29
CA GLU A 23 4.94 -7.29 -19.69
C GLU A 23 5.53 -6.42 -18.58
N ILE A 24 5.10 -6.65 -17.33
CA ILE A 24 5.63 -5.94 -16.16
C ILE A 24 7.12 -6.26 -15.98
N MET A 25 7.51 -7.54 -16.06
CA MET A 25 8.92 -7.94 -15.95
C MET A 25 9.77 -7.34 -17.07
N ASP A 26 9.27 -7.34 -18.30
CA ASP A 26 9.94 -6.73 -19.44
C ASP A 26 10.13 -5.23 -19.26
N TYR A 27 9.11 -4.54 -18.74
CA TYR A 27 9.19 -3.12 -18.40
C TYR A 27 10.29 -2.88 -17.35
N LEU A 28 10.27 -3.64 -16.25
CA LEU A 28 11.25 -3.51 -15.15
C LEU A 28 12.69 -3.76 -15.61
N CYS A 29 12.91 -4.63 -16.59
CA CYS A 29 14.24 -4.89 -17.15
C CYS A 29 14.74 -3.81 -18.12
N LYS A 30 13.84 -2.97 -18.67
CA LYS A 30 14.15 -2.00 -19.73
C LYS A 30 14.17 -0.56 -19.24
N VAL A 31 13.41 -0.24 -18.19
CA VAL A 31 13.36 1.09 -17.62
C VAL A 31 14.74 1.46 -17.03
N ASP A 32 15.20 2.67 -17.28
CA ASP A 32 16.44 3.16 -16.67
C ASP A 32 16.22 3.61 -15.22
N ASP A 33 17.30 3.66 -14.46
CA ASP A 33 17.24 3.98 -13.02
C ASP A 33 16.59 5.34 -12.73
N SER A 34 16.77 6.34 -13.61
CA SER A 34 16.24 7.69 -13.39
C SER A 34 14.73 7.74 -13.64
N GLU A 35 14.26 7.06 -14.68
CA GLU A 35 12.85 6.90 -14.99
C GLU A 35 12.16 6.03 -13.92
N TRP A 36 12.82 4.95 -13.50
CA TRP A 36 12.35 4.11 -12.40
C TRP A 36 12.20 4.90 -11.10
N ASP A 37 13.20 5.70 -10.73
CA ASP A 37 13.17 6.47 -9.49
C ASP A 37 12.03 7.49 -9.48
N LYS A 38 11.79 8.14 -10.64
CA LYS A 38 10.68 9.06 -10.81
C LYS A 38 9.33 8.35 -10.69
N ILE A 39 9.14 7.25 -11.40
CA ILE A 39 7.86 6.53 -11.46
C ILE A 39 7.55 5.88 -10.11
N ARG A 40 8.51 5.16 -9.52
CA ARG A 40 8.33 4.54 -8.20
C ARG A 40 8.02 5.59 -7.13
N THR A 41 8.71 6.74 -7.14
CA THR A 41 8.52 7.77 -6.11
C THR A 41 7.16 8.45 -6.26
N GLN A 42 6.71 8.68 -7.50
CA GLN A 42 5.38 9.23 -7.73
C GLN A 42 4.27 8.25 -7.31
N THR A 43 4.45 6.94 -7.55
CA THR A 43 3.46 5.92 -7.20
C THR A 43 3.49 5.53 -5.71
N ILE A 44 4.66 5.28 -5.13
CA ILE A 44 4.82 4.75 -3.76
C ILE A 44 4.44 5.75 -2.68
N LYS A 45 4.58 7.07 -2.93
CA LYS A 45 4.12 8.11 -2.00
C LYS A 45 2.67 7.92 -1.57
N ASP A 46 1.85 7.36 -2.46
CA ASP A 46 0.45 7.09 -2.17
C ASP A 46 0.26 5.69 -1.54
N VAL A 47 1.03 4.68 -1.92
CA VAL A 47 0.77 3.27 -1.56
C VAL A 47 1.01 2.97 -0.07
N ILE A 48 2.17 3.35 0.49
CA ILE A 48 2.54 3.10 1.88
C ILE A 48 3.20 4.36 2.46
N VAL A 49 2.55 4.96 3.45
CA VAL A 49 3.20 5.95 4.31
C VAL A 49 4.08 5.20 5.30
N PHE A 50 5.39 5.42 5.21
CA PHE A 50 6.31 4.91 6.23
C PHE A 50 6.03 5.59 7.57
N ASP A 51 5.57 4.79 8.54
CA ASP A 51 5.17 5.23 9.87
C ASP A 51 6.09 4.55 10.90
N PRO A 52 7.27 5.11 11.20
CA PRO A 52 8.25 4.48 12.09
C PRO A 52 7.73 4.29 13.51
N ASP A 53 6.77 5.11 13.93
CA ASP A 53 6.16 5.04 15.25
C ASP A 53 4.98 4.07 15.32
N ASN A 54 4.61 3.45 14.20
CA ASN A 54 3.41 2.60 14.08
C ASN A 54 2.16 3.30 14.64
N SER A 55 2.04 4.61 14.44
CA SER A 55 0.95 5.44 14.95
C SER A 55 -0.42 4.88 14.61
N LYS A 56 -0.64 4.42 13.37
CA LYS A 56 -1.93 3.86 12.93
C LYS A 56 -2.31 2.55 13.60
N PHE A 57 -1.31 1.72 13.90
CA PHE A 57 -1.52 0.50 14.66
C PHE A 57 -1.90 0.82 16.10
N LYS A 58 -1.17 1.73 16.75
CA LYS A 58 -1.47 2.20 18.11
C LYS A 58 -2.88 2.78 18.21
N ASP A 59 -3.26 3.66 17.29
CA ASP A 59 -4.61 4.24 17.20
C ASP A 59 -5.69 3.14 17.14
N SER A 60 -5.46 2.11 16.32
CA SER A 60 -6.41 1.00 16.15
C SER A 60 -6.54 0.15 17.43
N VAL A 61 -5.41 -0.13 18.11
CA VAL A 61 -5.41 -0.85 19.39
C VAL A 61 -6.14 -0.05 20.47
N ASP A 62 -5.94 1.26 20.52
CA ASP A 62 -6.60 2.10 21.51
C ASP A 62 -8.11 2.25 21.24
N GLN A 63 -8.53 2.34 19.98
CA GLN A 63 -9.95 2.30 19.61
C GLN A 63 -10.62 1.00 20.06
N ILE A 64 -9.95 -0.14 19.84
CA ILE A 64 -10.42 -1.43 20.33
C ILE A 64 -10.53 -1.37 21.86
N ARG A 65 -9.47 -1.01 22.58
CA ARG A 65 -9.48 -0.95 24.06
C ARG A 65 -10.60 -0.05 24.61
N GLN A 66 -10.87 1.08 23.95
CA GLN A 66 -11.96 1.99 24.33
C GLN A 66 -13.33 1.36 24.11
N SER A 67 -13.55 0.68 22.98
CA SER A 67 -14.83 0.01 22.70
C SER A 67 -15.14 -1.09 23.73
N TRP A 68 -14.13 -1.87 24.13
CA TRP A 68 -14.26 -2.88 25.19
C TRP A 68 -14.65 -2.28 26.54
N ARG A 69 -14.04 -1.15 26.93
CA ARG A 69 -14.37 -0.47 28.19
C ARG A 69 -15.81 0.04 28.24
N LEU A 70 -16.28 0.61 27.13
CA LEU A 70 -17.65 1.10 27.01
C LEU A 70 -18.69 -0.03 27.10
N HIS A 71 -18.38 -1.21 26.57
CA HIS A 71 -19.25 -2.38 26.70
C HIS A 71 -19.29 -2.93 28.14
N GLN A 72 -18.21 -2.81 28.90
CA GLN A 72 -18.17 -3.23 30.31
C GLN A 72 -18.87 -2.24 31.25
N SER A 73 -18.95 -0.95 30.92
CA SER A 73 -19.66 0.05 31.73
C SER A 73 -21.17 0.09 31.51
N ASN A 74 -21.66 -0.49 30.41
CA ASN A 74 -23.08 -0.50 30.04
C ASN A 74 -23.79 -1.84 30.38
N ASN A 75 -23.07 -2.80 30.96
CA ASN A 75 -23.58 -4.06 31.52
C ASN A 75 -23.44 -4.05 33.04
#